data_AF-A0A2K1DX76-F1
#
_entry.id   AF-A0A2K1DX76-F1
#
_cell.length_a   1.000
_cell.length_b   1.000
_cell.length_c   1.000
_cell.angle_alpha   90.00
_cell.angle_beta   90.00
_cell.angle_gamma   90.00
#
_symmetry.space_group_name_H-M   'P 1'
#
loop_
_entity.id
_entity.type
_entity.pdbx_description
1 polymer ?
#
loop_
_entity_poly.entity_id
_entity_poly.type
_entity_poly.pdbx_seq_one_letter_code
_entity_poly.pdbx_strand_id
1 'polypeptide(L)'
;MRKGLIHIVLGFFFCFSFLGFSQEQTIKGYRIDGDDVVFTFDKRDYEKITSDKHQFTDDFEDFKIHDVIVSGQFNNWTRDDWKMERINENIFELRKKITDFTDEFSWEFKFLINGKFWAEPNNEIANIVPAKTEEGIELPVFNLKLYTAYQDQNGNACFRLKGFKDAEKVIIAGSFNKWDEDYFKMNKTENGWELSLQINPGIYEYRYIVDGEWIEDPGNPNKVENEYGEFNSVIDITKLVTINLKGFTEARKVILSGSFNDWSENSYKMKKTDSGWTYNLWLSGGKHHYKFIIDNEWFVDPYNPIKEYDGRGNINSVIMVK
;
A
#
# COMPACT_ATOMS: atom_id res chain seq x y z
N MET A 1 2.63 68.22 -45.10
CA MET A 1 3.69 67.25 -44.74
C MET A 1 3.36 66.62 -43.40
N ARG A 2 3.22 65.28 -43.39
CA ARG A 2 2.86 64.43 -42.25
C ARG A 2 3.81 64.60 -41.06
N LYS A 3 3.26 64.64 -39.84
CA LYS A 3 3.82 63.95 -38.66
C LYS A 3 2.66 63.49 -37.77
N GLY A 4 2.31 62.20 -37.88
CA GLY A 4 1.43 61.55 -36.91
C GLY A 4 2.26 61.16 -35.69
N LEU A 5 1.84 61.59 -34.49
CA LEU A 5 2.36 61.06 -33.24
C LEU A 5 1.71 59.70 -32.97
N ILE A 6 2.50 58.63 -33.04
CA ILE A 6 2.14 57.30 -32.58
C ILE A 6 2.26 57.32 -31.05
N HIS A 7 1.15 57.26 -30.32
CA HIS A 7 1.16 56.98 -28.90
C HIS A 7 1.24 55.46 -28.72
N ILE A 8 2.41 54.96 -28.32
CA ILE A 8 2.59 53.57 -27.89
C ILE A 8 2.06 53.47 -26.46
N VAL A 9 0.87 52.91 -26.29
CA VAL A 9 0.36 52.50 -24.99
C VAL A 9 0.93 51.12 -24.70
N LEU A 10 2.02 51.06 -23.94
CA LEU A 10 2.57 49.83 -23.37
C LEU A 10 1.64 49.37 -22.24
N GLY A 11 0.71 48.47 -22.56
CA GLY A 11 -0.07 47.76 -21.55
C GLY A 11 0.82 46.75 -20.83
N PHE A 12 1.19 47.03 -19.58
CA PHE A 12 1.80 46.05 -18.69
C PHE A 12 0.76 44.98 -18.34
N PHE A 13 0.80 43.85 -19.03
CA PHE A 13 0.10 42.64 -18.62
C PHE A 13 0.85 42.07 -17.41
N PHE A 14 0.36 42.39 -16.20
CA PHE A 14 0.75 41.66 -14.99
C PHE A 14 0.10 40.26 -15.07
N CYS A 15 0.85 39.28 -15.57
CA CYS A 15 0.54 37.88 -15.35
C CYS A 15 0.73 37.60 -13.86
N PHE A 16 -0.36 37.66 -13.08
CA PHE A 16 -0.43 36.98 -11.80
C PHE A 16 -0.43 35.47 -12.09
N SER A 17 0.77 34.88 -12.12
CA SER A 17 0.90 33.45 -11.92
C SER A 17 0.43 33.16 -10.49
N PHE A 18 -0.83 32.75 -10.36
CA PHE A 18 -1.25 32.01 -9.18
C PHE A 18 -0.44 30.71 -9.18
N LEU A 19 0.69 30.72 -8.48
CA LEU A 19 1.26 29.50 -7.94
C LEU A 19 0.26 29.02 -6.90
N GLY A 20 -0.76 28.30 -7.35
CA GLY A 20 -1.54 27.45 -6.47
C GLY A 20 -0.57 26.43 -5.91
N PHE A 21 -0.05 26.69 -4.71
CA PHE A 21 0.51 25.64 -3.89
C PHE A 21 -0.65 24.68 -3.63
N SER A 22 -0.76 23.64 -4.45
CA SER A 22 -1.41 22.41 -3.98
C SER A 22 -0.51 21.95 -2.84
N GLN A 23 -0.92 22.19 -1.59
CA GLN A 23 -0.32 21.48 -0.46
C GLN A 23 -0.57 20.00 -0.75
N GLU A 24 0.48 19.30 -1.14
CA GLU A 24 0.43 17.86 -1.32
C GLU A 24 0.20 17.28 0.07
N GLN A 25 -1.04 16.92 0.37
CA GLN A 25 -1.38 16.28 1.63
C GLN A 25 -0.58 14.99 1.71
N THR A 26 0.17 14.80 2.80
CA THR A 26 1.02 13.63 2.97
C THR A 26 0.34 12.63 3.90
N ILE A 27 0.51 11.33 3.62
CA ILE A 27 0.17 10.28 4.59
C ILE A 27 1.11 10.41 5.79
N LYS A 28 0.53 10.33 6.99
CA LYS A 28 1.26 10.34 8.27
C LYS A 28 0.84 9.16 9.14
N GLY A 29 1.57 8.98 10.23
CA GLY A 29 1.31 7.96 11.24
C GLY A 29 1.89 6.58 10.92
N TYR A 30 2.26 6.29 9.67
CA TYR A 30 2.93 5.04 9.32
C TYR A 30 3.74 5.16 8.03
N ARG A 31 4.59 4.16 7.78
CA ARG A 31 5.19 3.86 6.48
C ARG A 31 5.23 2.35 6.25
N ILE A 32 5.29 1.95 5.00
CA ILE A 32 5.59 0.57 4.61
C ILE A 32 7.10 0.45 4.37
N ASP A 33 7.73 -0.54 5.00
CA ASP A 33 9.15 -0.83 4.88
C ASP A 33 9.34 -2.34 4.63
N GLY A 34 9.37 -2.71 3.35
CA GLY A 34 9.35 -4.10 2.93
C GLY A 34 8.07 -4.80 3.40
N ASP A 35 8.23 -5.86 4.19
CA ASP A 35 7.11 -6.66 4.72
C ASP A 35 6.61 -6.14 6.09
N ASP A 36 7.04 -4.93 6.51
CA ASP A 36 6.67 -4.33 7.77
C ASP A 36 5.83 -3.05 7.60
N VAL A 37 4.88 -2.87 8.50
CA VAL A 37 4.30 -1.55 8.80
C VAL A 37 5.12 -0.97 9.94
N VAL A 38 5.67 0.23 9.72
CA VAL A 38 6.30 1.00 10.79
C VAL A 38 5.37 2.16 11.13
N PHE A 39 4.66 2.03 12.25
CA PHE A 39 3.91 3.14 12.82
C PHE A 39 4.89 4.17 13.34
N THR A 40 4.66 5.44 12.99
CA THR A 40 5.52 6.55 13.38
C THR A 40 4.66 7.65 13.95
N PHE A 41 4.82 7.90 15.24
CA PHE A 41 4.26 9.07 15.88
C PHE A 41 5.34 10.14 15.91
N ASP A 42 5.13 11.23 15.16
CA ASP A 42 5.92 12.44 15.25
C ASP A 42 5.08 13.50 15.94
N LYS A 43 5.52 13.97 17.12
CA LYS A 43 4.83 14.97 17.93
C LYS A 43 4.40 16.20 17.11
N ARG A 44 5.17 16.58 16.08
CA ARG A 44 4.93 17.78 15.27
C ARG A 44 3.75 17.67 14.30
N ASP A 45 3.29 16.45 14.03
CA ASP A 45 2.14 16.19 13.15
C ASP A 45 0.78 16.33 13.88
N TYR A 46 0.80 16.61 15.20
CA TYR A 46 -0.39 16.66 16.06
C TYR A 46 -0.45 17.99 16.80
N GLU A 47 -1.60 18.67 16.73
CA GLU A 47 -1.79 19.98 17.38
C GLU A 47 -2.45 19.88 18.74
N LYS A 48 -3.29 18.86 18.94
CA LYS A 48 -4.16 18.74 20.11
C LYS A 48 -4.16 17.30 20.62
N ILE A 49 -4.55 17.17 21.88
CA ILE A 49 -4.96 15.89 22.44
C ILE A 49 -6.39 15.99 22.97
N THR A 50 -7.09 14.87 22.96
CA THR A 50 -8.42 14.74 23.55
C THR A 50 -8.48 13.62 24.58
N SER A 51 -9.43 13.72 25.50
CA SER A 51 -9.85 12.59 26.34
C SER A 51 -11.02 11.84 25.70
N ASP A 52 -11.39 10.69 26.26
CA ASP A 52 -12.55 9.90 25.80
C ASP A 52 -13.90 10.66 25.86
N LYS A 53 -13.94 11.81 26.57
CA LYS A 53 -15.09 12.72 26.57
C LYS A 53 -15.05 13.73 25.42
N HIS A 54 -14.09 13.59 24.50
CA HIS A 54 -13.80 14.51 23.40
C HIS A 54 -13.52 15.94 23.87
N GLN A 55 -13.01 16.08 25.09
CA GLN A 55 -12.54 17.35 25.63
C GLN A 55 -11.08 17.54 25.20
N PHE A 56 -10.84 18.60 24.43
CA PHE A 56 -9.52 19.02 24.00
C PHE A 56 -8.73 19.64 25.16
N THR A 57 -7.41 19.54 25.11
CA THR A 57 -6.52 20.34 25.95
C THR A 57 -5.78 21.38 25.09
N ASP A 58 -5.55 22.57 25.65
CA ASP A 58 -5.03 23.71 24.88
C ASP A 58 -3.52 23.64 24.58
N ASP A 59 -2.72 22.88 25.34
CA ASP A 59 -1.25 22.87 25.20
C ASP A 59 -0.68 21.47 24.92
N PHE A 60 -0.56 21.09 23.63
CA PHE A 60 0.16 19.88 23.25
C PHE A 60 1.70 20.07 23.20
N GLU A 61 2.16 21.27 22.85
CA GLU A 61 3.59 21.57 22.73
C GLU A 61 4.35 21.35 24.05
N ASP A 62 3.76 21.72 25.18
CA ASP A 62 4.36 21.52 26.52
C ASP A 62 3.98 20.18 27.17
N PHE A 63 3.22 19.34 26.46
CA PHE A 63 2.73 18.09 27.00
C PHE A 63 3.86 17.07 27.18
N LYS A 64 3.99 16.54 28.40
CA LYS A 64 4.98 15.50 28.72
C LYS A 64 4.51 14.14 28.22
N ILE A 65 5.17 13.64 27.20
CA ILE A 65 4.94 12.31 26.64
C ILE A 65 5.88 11.33 27.34
N HIS A 66 5.32 10.38 28.08
CA HIS A 66 6.05 9.26 28.68
C HIS A 66 6.01 8.04 27.76
N ASP A 67 4.80 7.66 27.36
CA ASP A 67 4.53 6.50 26.51
C ASP A 67 3.60 6.90 25.37
N VAL A 68 3.79 6.27 24.21
CA VAL A 68 2.88 6.34 23.07
C VAL A 68 2.48 4.90 22.70
N ILE A 69 1.20 4.69 22.45
CA ILE A 69 0.61 3.40 22.11
C ILE A 69 -0.07 3.52 20.75
N VAL A 70 0.17 2.54 19.87
CA VAL A 70 -0.61 2.38 18.65
C VAL A 70 -1.89 1.64 18.99
N SER A 71 -3.03 2.30 18.80
CA SER A 71 -4.35 1.76 19.12
C SER A 71 -5.23 1.85 17.89
N GLY A 72 -5.84 0.74 17.49
CA GLY A 72 -6.67 0.71 16.30
C GLY A 72 -7.53 -0.53 16.22
N GLN A 73 -8.29 -0.64 15.14
CA GLN A 73 -9.21 -1.76 14.94
C GLN A 73 -8.49 -3.12 15.00
N PHE A 74 -7.28 -3.24 14.43
CA PHE A 74 -6.47 -4.48 14.43
C PHE A 74 -6.06 -4.99 15.81
N ASN A 75 -6.07 -4.15 16.84
CA ASN A 75 -5.74 -4.54 18.21
C ASN A 75 -6.86 -4.17 19.19
N ASN A 76 -8.10 -4.08 18.67
CA ASN A 76 -9.29 -3.76 19.44
C ASN A 76 -9.14 -2.51 20.32
N TRP A 77 -8.57 -1.44 19.74
CA TRP A 77 -8.36 -0.16 20.40
C TRP A 77 -7.66 -0.29 21.76
N THR A 78 -6.59 -1.09 21.83
CA THR A 78 -5.83 -1.34 23.06
C THR A 78 -5.32 -0.05 23.72
N ARG A 79 -5.13 -0.09 25.05
CA ARG A 79 -4.64 1.03 25.86
C ARG A 79 -3.36 0.74 26.63
N ASP A 80 -2.87 -0.49 26.58
CA ASP A 80 -1.73 -0.96 27.37
C ASP A 80 -0.75 -1.85 26.60
N ASP A 81 -1.16 -2.36 25.43
CA ASP A 81 -0.32 -3.12 24.50
C ASP A 81 0.15 -2.23 23.33
N TRP A 82 1.07 -2.72 22.49
CA TRP A 82 1.61 -2.01 21.32
C TRP A 82 2.23 -0.64 21.67
N LYS A 83 2.98 -0.62 22.79
CA LYS A 83 3.82 0.51 23.18
C LYS A 83 4.92 0.74 22.15
N MET A 84 5.10 2.00 21.77
CA MET A 84 6.09 2.42 20.80
C MET A 84 7.45 2.64 21.47
N GLU A 85 8.52 2.38 20.73
CA GLU A 85 9.88 2.71 21.12
C GLU A 85 10.15 4.20 20.87
N ARG A 86 10.71 4.89 21.87
CA ARG A 86 11.12 6.28 21.71
C ARG A 86 12.43 6.35 20.92
N ILE A 87 12.38 6.95 19.74
CA ILE A 87 13.56 7.16 18.90
C ILE A 87 14.28 8.46 19.28
N ASN A 88 13.52 9.54 19.51
CA ASN A 88 14.04 10.81 20.01
C ASN A 88 12.95 11.60 20.77
N GLU A 89 13.16 12.90 21.00
CA GLU A 89 12.22 13.77 21.72
C GLU A 89 10.84 13.89 21.05
N ASN A 90 10.78 13.79 19.71
CA ASN A 90 9.56 13.98 18.92
C ASN A 90 9.03 12.67 18.32
N ILE A 91 9.91 11.69 18.06
CA ILE A 91 9.60 10.52 17.25
C ILE A 91 9.54 9.25 18.10
N PHE A 92 8.46 8.50 17.92
CA PHE A 92 8.27 7.15 18.45
C PHE A 92 7.92 6.21 17.29
N GLU A 93 8.42 4.98 17.34
CA GLU A 93 8.17 3.98 16.31
C GLU A 93 7.73 2.63 16.88
N LEU A 94 6.86 1.94 16.14
CA LEU A 94 6.55 0.54 16.38
C LEU A 94 6.52 -0.20 15.04
N ARG A 95 7.32 -1.26 14.94
CA ARG A 95 7.38 -2.13 13.77
C ARG A 95 6.53 -3.37 13.97
N LYS A 96 5.71 -3.70 12.97
CA LYS A 96 4.87 -4.91 12.93
C LYS A 96 4.93 -5.54 11.55
N LYS A 97 4.82 -6.86 11.48
CA LYS A 97 4.78 -7.55 10.18
C LYS A 97 3.44 -7.27 9.54
N ILE A 98 3.40 -7.05 8.22
CA ILE A 98 2.16 -6.89 7.44
C ILE A 98 1.22 -8.10 7.61
N THR A 99 1.73 -9.26 8.06
CA THR A 99 0.92 -10.44 8.36
C THR A 99 0.45 -10.60 9.79
N ASP A 100 0.76 -9.67 10.69
CA ASP A 100 0.22 -9.67 12.06
C ASP A 100 -1.25 -9.19 12.11
N PHE A 101 -1.92 -9.26 10.97
CA PHE A 101 -2.90 -8.30 10.48
C PHE A 101 -3.82 -9.16 9.60
N THR A 102 -4.91 -9.66 10.21
CA THR A 102 -5.70 -10.79 9.69
C THR A 102 -6.94 -10.36 8.91
N ASP A 103 -7.39 -9.12 9.10
CA ASP A 103 -8.61 -8.60 8.50
C ASP A 103 -8.31 -7.90 7.18
N GLU A 104 -9.33 -7.70 6.37
CA GLU A 104 -9.28 -6.91 5.14
C GLU A 104 -8.99 -5.42 5.45
N PHE A 105 -7.75 -5.10 5.84
CA PHE A 105 -7.05 -3.80 5.95
C PHE A 105 -7.88 -2.52 5.71
N SER A 106 -8.85 -2.24 6.58
CA SER A 106 -9.50 -0.93 6.69
C SER A 106 -9.20 -0.31 8.04
N TRP A 107 -7.99 -0.51 8.57
CA TRP A 107 -7.76 -0.16 9.95
C TRP A 107 -7.60 1.33 10.13
N GLU A 108 -8.59 1.86 10.81
CA GLU A 108 -8.46 3.08 11.56
C GLU A 108 -7.59 2.84 12.77
N PHE A 109 -6.65 3.74 12.99
CA PHE A 109 -5.80 3.75 14.17
C PHE A 109 -5.59 5.18 14.65
N LYS A 110 -5.10 5.26 15.89
CA LYS A 110 -4.75 6.51 16.55
C LYS A 110 -3.64 6.24 17.56
N PHE A 111 -3.01 7.32 18.01
CA PHE A 111 -1.98 7.25 19.02
C PHE A 111 -2.55 7.63 20.38
N LEU A 112 -2.40 6.73 21.35
CA LEU A 112 -2.78 6.94 22.73
C LEU A 112 -1.55 7.33 23.54
N ILE A 113 -1.54 8.55 24.03
CA ILE A 113 -0.47 9.16 24.81
C ILE A 113 -0.74 8.93 26.30
N ASN A 114 0.29 8.42 27.00
CA ASN A 114 0.27 8.13 28.44
C ASN A 114 -0.94 7.27 28.88
N GLY A 115 -1.45 6.41 27.98
CA GLY A 115 -2.61 5.53 28.23
C GLY A 115 -3.96 6.25 28.34
N LYS A 116 -4.02 7.57 28.14
CA LYS A 116 -5.21 8.37 28.49
C LYS A 116 -5.67 9.34 27.40
N PHE A 117 -4.74 9.90 26.63
CA PHE A 117 -5.03 11.01 25.75
C PHE A 117 -4.83 10.61 24.29
N TRP A 118 -5.81 10.89 23.45
CA TRP A 118 -5.74 10.64 22.02
C TRP A 118 -5.03 11.78 21.32
N ALA A 119 -4.04 11.49 20.49
CA ALA A 119 -3.39 12.49 19.64
C ALA A 119 -4.29 12.81 18.45
N GLU A 120 -4.69 14.08 18.30
CA GLU A 120 -5.56 14.52 17.21
C GLU A 120 -4.72 14.94 16.00
N PRO A 121 -4.84 14.22 14.86
CA PRO A 121 -4.07 14.55 13.66
C PRO A 121 -4.51 15.92 13.12
N ASN A 122 -3.57 16.64 12.49
CA ASN A 122 -3.88 17.87 11.78
C ASN A 122 -4.83 17.57 10.58
N ASN A 123 -5.76 18.48 10.31
CA ASN A 123 -6.69 18.42 9.18
C ASN A 123 -6.00 18.44 7.80
N GLU A 124 -4.72 18.80 7.72
CA GLU A 124 -3.92 18.78 6.49
C GLU A 124 -3.39 17.37 6.11
N ILE A 125 -3.52 16.38 7.01
CA ILE A 125 -3.03 15.01 6.78
C ILE A 125 -3.99 14.26 5.83
N ALA A 126 -3.43 13.58 4.83
CA ALA A 126 -4.22 12.99 3.73
C ALA A 126 -5.06 11.76 4.12
N ASN A 127 -4.64 11.04 5.16
CA ASN A 127 -5.27 9.79 5.59
C ASN A 127 -6.13 9.94 6.84
N ILE A 128 -6.65 11.13 7.14
CA ILE A 128 -7.61 11.31 8.24
C ILE A 128 -9.00 10.83 7.86
N VAL A 129 -9.75 10.34 8.85
CA VAL A 129 -11.17 9.97 8.71
C VAL A 129 -11.91 10.33 10.00
N PRO A 130 -13.16 10.84 9.92
CA PRO A 130 -13.97 11.05 11.12
C PRO A 130 -14.10 9.75 11.91
N ALA A 131 -13.77 9.79 13.21
CA ALA A 131 -14.00 8.66 14.09
C ALA A 131 -15.51 8.44 14.25
N LYS A 132 -15.95 7.18 14.40
CA LYS A 132 -17.37 6.84 14.52
C LYS A 132 -17.63 5.99 15.77
N THR A 133 -18.84 6.12 16.32
CA THR A 133 -19.34 5.18 17.34
C THR A 133 -19.65 3.81 16.71
N GLU A 134 -19.91 2.79 17.53
CA GLU A 134 -20.38 1.47 17.06
C GLU A 134 -21.67 1.57 16.22
N GLU A 135 -22.47 2.61 16.46
CA GLU A 135 -23.72 2.90 15.74
C GLU A 135 -23.47 3.70 14.44
N GLY A 136 -22.21 4.00 14.11
CA GLY A 136 -21.82 4.73 12.91
C GLY A 136 -21.92 6.26 13.01
N ILE A 137 -22.13 6.80 14.21
CA ILE A 137 -22.28 8.24 14.42
C ILE A 137 -20.90 8.90 14.43
N GLU A 138 -20.71 9.92 13.59
CA GLU A 138 -19.45 10.68 13.54
C GLU A 138 -19.19 11.47 14.82
N LEU A 139 -17.94 11.41 15.27
CA LEU A 139 -17.41 12.11 16.43
C LEU A 139 -16.57 13.31 15.97
N PRO A 140 -16.40 14.36 16.82
CA PRO A 140 -15.60 15.54 16.49
C PRO A 140 -14.09 15.29 16.63
N VAL A 141 -13.63 14.07 16.34
CA VAL A 141 -12.23 13.62 16.43
C VAL A 141 -11.92 12.72 15.24
N PHE A 142 -10.64 12.62 14.89
CA PHE A 142 -10.22 11.90 13.69
C PHE A 142 -9.37 10.68 14.03
N ASN A 143 -9.47 9.66 13.18
CA ASN A 143 -8.56 8.53 13.11
C ASN A 143 -7.68 8.65 11.87
N LEU A 144 -6.63 7.84 11.80
CA LEU A 144 -5.80 7.66 10.62
C LEU A 144 -6.14 6.34 9.91
N LYS A 145 -6.21 6.36 8.58
CA LYS A 145 -6.37 5.18 7.73
C LYS A 145 -5.00 4.59 7.37
N LEU A 146 -4.93 3.26 7.36
CA LEU A 146 -3.80 2.49 6.85
C LEU A 146 -4.13 1.93 5.45
N TYR A 147 -3.34 2.30 4.44
CA TYR A 147 -3.40 1.77 3.08
C TYR A 147 -2.21 0.85 2.76
N THR A 148 -2.45 -0.16 1.91
CA THR A 148 -1.43 -1.11 1.44
C THR A 148 -0.78 -0.70 0.12
N ALA A 149 -1.22 0.42 -0.44
CA ALA A 149 -0.62 1.09 -1.59
C ALA A 149 -0.20 2.51 -1.20
N TYR A 150 0.86 3.01 -1.83
CA TYR A 150 1.25 4.42 -1.74
C TYR A 150 1.80 4.88 -3.09
N GLN A 151 1.73 6.19 -3.33
CA GLN A 151 2.25 6.78 -4.56
C GLN A 151 3.77 6.73 -4.58
N ASP A 152 4.34 6.18 -5.65
CA ASP A 152 5.78 6.12 -5.90
C ASP A 152 5.99 6.19 -7.41
N GLN A 153 6.79 7.16 -7.87
CA GLN A 153 7.11 7.31 -9.29
C GLN A 153 7.82 6.08 -9.87
N ASN A 154 8.53 5.32 -9.02
CA ASN A 154 9.19 4.06 -9.37
C ASN A 154 8.41 2.82 -8.88
N GLY A 155 7.14 3.01 -8.49
CA GLY A 155 6.29 1.95 -7.99
C GLY A 155 6.11 0.80 -8.98
N ASN A 156 5.83 -0.39 -8.44
CA ASN A 156 5.67 -1.62 -9.23
C ASN A 156 4.35 -1.71 -10.03
N ALA A 157 3.41 -0.78 -9.86
CA ALA A 157 2.15 -0.75 -10.59
C ALA A 157 1.96 0.62 -11.26
N CYS A 158 1.85 0.65 -12.59
CA CYS A 158 1.61 1.88 -13.34
C CYS A 158 0.25 1.81 -14.04
N PHE A 159 -0.72 2.55 -13.51
CA PHE A 159 -2.07 2.64 -14.02
C PHE A 159 -2.15 3.72 -15.09
N ARG A 160 -2.79 3.42 -16.21
CA ARG A 160 -2.88 4.33 -17.36
C ARG A 160 -4.29 4.32 -17.94
N LEU A 161 -4.94 5.47 -17.88
CA LEU A 161 -6.24 5.69 -18.52
C LEU A 161 -6.03 6.52 -19.80
N LYS A 162 -6.17 5.88 -20.96
CA LYS A 162 -6.03 6.56 -22.26
C LYS A 162 -7.28 7.39 -22.57
N GLY A 163 -7.10 8.62 -23.06
CA GLY A 163 -8.20 9.51 -23.41
C GLY A 163 -8.61 10.44 -22.26
N PHE A 164 -9.90 10.83 -22.20
CA PHE A 164 -10.45 11.72 -21.16
C PHE A 164 -9.65 13.03 -20.98
N LYS A 165 -9.16 13.60 -22.10
CA LYS A 165 -8.28 14.78 -22.08
C LYS A 165 -8.99 16.05 -21.61
N ASP A 166 -10.31 16.08 -21.70
CA ASP A 166 -11.12 17.20 -21.23
C ASP A 166 -11.53 17.07 -19.77
N ALA A 167 -11.24 15.92 -19.13
CA ALA A 167 -11.56 15.73 -17.72
C ALA A 167 -10.75 16.67 -16.82
N GLU A 168 -11.36 17.06 -15.70
CA GLU A 168 -10.76 17.92 -14.69
C GLU A 168 -10.04 17.09 -13.62
N LYS A 169 -10.64 15.98 -13.20
CA LYS A 169 -10.14 15.11 -12.14
C LYS A 169 -10.31 13.65 -12.55
N VAL A 170 -9.22 12.88 -12.42
CA VAL A 170 -9.27 11.42 -12.49
C VAL A 170 -8.67 10.84 -11.22
N ILE A 171 -9.38 9.93 -10.59
CA ILE A 171 -8.93 9.18 -9.41
C ILE A 171 -8.91 7.70 -9.76
N ILE A 172 -7.96 6.96 -9.19
CA ILE A 172 -8.03 5.50 -9.15
C ILE A 172 -8.43 5.03 -7.75
N ALA A 173 -9.42 4.14 -7.70
CA ALA A 173 -9.94 3.57 -6.47
C ALA A 173 -10.03 2.05 -6.63
N GLY A 174 -9.69 1.30 -5.58
CA GLY A 174 -9.66 -0.15 -5.62
C GLY A 174 -9.47 -0.79 -4.26
N SER A 175 -9.37 -2.11 -4.23
CA SER A 175 -9.22 -2.85 -2.96
C SER A 175 -7.94 -2.49 -2.19
N PHE A 176 -6.89 -2.01 -2.86
CA PHE A 176 -5.63 -1.55 -2.26
C PHE A 176 -5.72 -0.20 -1.50
N ASN A 177 -6.75 0.60 -1.75
CA ASN A 177 -7.07 1.81 -0.98
C ASN A 177 -8.50 1.82 -0.45
N LYS A 178 -9.16 0.66 -0.42
CA LYS A 178 -10.55 0.51 0.04
C LYS A 178 -11.53 1.42 -0.68
N TRP A 179 -11.34 1.55 -1.98
CA TRP A 179 -12.19 2.36 -2.84
C TRP A 179 -12.25 3.84 -2.42
N ASP A 180 -11.19 4.36 -1.77
CA ASP A 180 -11.11 5.77 -1.42
C ASP A 180 -11.15 6.65 -2.68
N GLU A 181 -12.20 7.46 -2.76
CA GLU A 181 -12.58 8.24 -3.96
C GLU A 181 -11.80 9.55 -4.11
N ASP A 182 -10.93 9.89 -3.16
CA ASP A 182 -10.28 11.21 -3.14
C ASP A 182 -8.75 11.15 -3.07
N TYR A 183 -8.19 10.02 -2.66
CA TYR A 183 -6.77 9.93 -2.35
C TYR A 183 -5.87 9.83 -3.60
N PHE A 184 -6.05 8.81 -4.43
CA PHE A 184 -5.13 8.55 -5.55
C PHE A 184 -5.52 9.29 -6.83
N LYS A 185 -5.31 10.61 -6.82
CA LYS A 185 -5.48 11.49 -7.99
C LYS A 185 -4.41 11.19 -9.04
N MET A 186 -4.83 10.95 -10.27
CA MET A 186 -3.94 10.65 -11.40
C MET A 186 -3.37 11.92 -12.02
N ASN A 187 -2.17 11.80 -12.61
CA ASN A 187 -1.51 12.88 -13.31
C ASN A 187 -1.95 12.93 -14.77
N LYS A 188 -2.31 14.12 -15.26
CA LYS A 188 -2.65 14.34 -16.66
C LYS A 188 -1.41 14.27 -17.55
N THR A 189 -1.51 13.57 -18.68
CA THR A 189 -0.45 13.38 -19.68
C THR A 189 -0.93 13.82 -21.06
N GLU A 190 -0.04 13.80 -22.05
CA GLU A 190 -0.41 14.09 -23.45
C GLU A 190 -1.47 13.11 -24.01
N ASN A 191 -1.52 11.87 -23.49
CA ASN A 191 -2.34 10.79 -24.03
C ASN A 191 -3.50 10.35 -23.13
N GLY A 192 -3.59 10.92 -21.92
CA GLY A 192 -4.64 10.62 -20.95
C GLY A 192 -4.15 10.86 -19.53
N TRP A 193 -4.24 9.85 -18.66
CA TRP A 193 -3.92 9.96 -17.24
C TRP A 193 -3.04 8.81 -16.78
N GLU A 194 -2.11 9.07 -15.87
CA GLU A 194 -1.24 8.05 -15.30
C GLU A 194 -0.98 8.25 -13.81
N LEU A 195 -0.81 7.13 -13.10
CA LEU A 195 -0.35 7.11 -11.72
C LEU A 195 0.48 5.85 -11.46
N SER A 196 1.64 6.03 -10.87
CA SER A 196 2.47 4.93 -10.39
C SER A 196 2.29 4.77 -8.89
N LEU A 197 1.98 3.53 -8.49
CA LEU A 197 1.78 3.12 -7.11
C LEU A 197 2.78 2.00 -6.79
N GLN A 198 3.29 2.02 -5.56
CA GLN A 198 3.91 0.85 -4.96
C GLN A 198 2.83 0.08 -4.20
N ILE A 199 2.59 -1.16 -4.61
CA ILE A 199 1.54 -2.04 -4.07
C ILE A 199 2.17 -3.38 -3.67
N ASN A 200 1.75 -3.95 -2.55
CA ASN A 200 2.19 -5.30 -2.18
C ASN A 200 1.68 -6.35 -3.18
N PRO A 201 2.44 -7.43 -3.42
CA PRO A 201 1.98 -8.56 -4.23
C PRO A 201 0.60 -9.08 -3.83
N GLY A 202 -0.24 -9.33 -4.82
CA GLY A 202 -1.63 -9.74 -4.62
C GLY A 202 -2.52 -9.41 -5.81
N ILE A 203 -3.74 -9.92 -5.76
CA ILE A 203 -4.78 -9.64 -6.76
C ILE A 203 -5.65 -8.51 -6.21
N TYR A 204 -5.81 -7.46 -7.01
CA TYR A 204 -6.59 -6.29 -6.64
C TYR A 204 -7.65 -5.97 -7.68
N GLU A 205 -8.78 -5.49 -7.20
CA GLU A 205 -9.86 -4.93 -8.00
C GLU A 205 -9.75 -3.41 -7.98
N TYR A 206 -10.04 -2.75 -9.10
CA TYR A 206 -10.01 -1.29 -9.21
C TYR A 206 -10.93 -0.76 -10.30
N ARG A 207 -11.22 0.54 -10.21
CA ARG A 207 -11.92 1.37 -11.20
C ARG A 207 -11.30 2.77 -11.22
N TYR A 208 -11.63 3.53 -12.27
CA TYR A 208 -11.35 4.96 -12.32
C TYR A 208 -12.62 5.77 -12.00
N ILE A 209 -12.43 6.93 -11.40
CA ILE A 209 -13.47 7.95 -11.21
C ILE A 209 -13.06 9.13 -12.07
N VAL A 210 -13.82 9.40 -13.13
CA VAL A 210 -13.58 10.51 -14.07
C VAL A 210 -14.64 11.56 -13.86
N ASP A 211 -14.27 12.72 -13.30
CA ASP A 211 -15.19 13.81 -12.97
C ASP A 211 -16.44 13.36 -12.16
N GLY A 212 -16.24 12.38 -11.27
CA GLY A 212 -17.30 11.80 -10.42
C GLY A 212 -17.96 10.55 -10.98
N GLU A 213 -17.69 10.17 -12.24
CA GLU A 213 -18.27 8.99 -12.87
C GLU A 213 -17.34 7.77 -12.78
N TRP A 214 -17.87 6.66 -12.27
CA TRP A 214 -17.14 5.41 -12.11
C TRP A 214 -17.06 4.62 -13.42
N ILE A 215 -15.84 4.28 -13.85
CA ILE A 215 -15.61 3.47 -15.06
C ILE A 215 -14.63 2.32 -14.78
N GLU A 216 -14.84 1.17 -15.43
CA GLU A 216 -13.80 0.13 -15.53
C GLU A 216 -12.61 0.67 -16.35
N ASP A 217 -11.42 0.09 -16.19
CA ASP A 217 -10.29 0.35 -17.08
C ASP A 217 -10.58 -0.24 -18.48
N PRO A 218 -10.83 0.60 -19.50
CA PRO A 218 -11.16 0.11 -20.84
C PRO A 218 -9.99 -0.60 -21.52
N GLY A 219 -8.77 -0.41 -21.02
CA GLY A 219 -7.54 -1.04 -21.51
C GLY A 219 -7.23 -2.38 -20.84
N ASN A 220 -7.94 -2.76 -19.77
CA ASN A 220 -7.69 -3.98 -19.04
C ASN A 220 -8.73 -5.07 -19.40
N PRO A 221 -8.32 -6.18 -20.04
CA PRO A 221 -9.24 -7.27 -20.38
C PRO A 221 -9.66 -8.10 -19.15
N ASN A 222 -8.89 -8.07 -18.06
CA ASN A 222 -9.19 -8.84 -16.86
C ASN A 222 -10.16 -8.06 -15.98
N LYS A 223 -11.32 -8.64 -15.72
CA LYS A 223 -12.37 -8.02 -14.91
C LYS A 223 -13.25 -9.04 -14.21
N VAL A 224 -13.90 -8.60 -13.15
CA VAL A 224 -14.83 -9.38 -12.34
C VAL A 224 -16.12 -8.59 -12.15
N GLU A 225 -17.26 -9.27 -12.16
CA GLU A 225 -18.56 -8.64 -11.92
C GLU A 225 -18.65 -8.16 -10.47
N ASN A 226 -19.13 -6.93 -10.25
CA ASN A 226 -19.30 -6.35 -8.93
C ASN A 226 -20.76 -6.45 -8.43
N GLU A 227 -21.01 -6.03 -7.19
CA GLU A 227 -22.31 -6.11 -6.54
C GLU A 227 -23.43 -5.29 -7.21
N TYR A 228 -23.08 -4.42 -8.16
CA TYR A 228 -24.01 -3.58 -8.91
C TYR A 228 -24.33 -4.13 -10.31
N GLY A 229 -23.82 -5.31 -10.67
CA GLY A 229 -23.96 -5.88 -12.02
C GLY A 229 -23.12 -5.15 -13.07
N GLU A 230 -22.14 -4.36 -12.63
CA GLU A 230 -21.08 -3.78 -13.46
C GLU A 230 -19.80 -4.60 -13.28
N PHE A 231 -18.65 -4.07 -13.71
CA PHE A 231 -17.37 -4.76 -13.61
C PHE A 231 -16.31 -3.91 -12.92
N ASN A 232 -15.50 -4.56 -12.09
CA ASN A 232 -14.23 -4.05 -11.60
C ASN A 232 -13.10 -4.60 -12.46
N SER A 233 -12.10 -3.78 -12.77
CA SER A 233 -10.88 -4.25 -13.44
C SER A 233 -9.98 -4.96 -12.43
N VAL A 234 -9.28 -6.00 -12.88
CA VAL A 234 -8.43 -6.84 -12.01
C VAL A 234 -6.96 -6.70 -12.40
N ILE A 235 -6.10 -6.47 -11.42
CA ILE A 235 -4.65 -6.43 -11.57
C ILE A 235 -3.98 -7.42 -10.61
N ASP A 236 -3.04 -8.23 -11.14
CA ASP A 236 -2.18 -9.10 -10.33
C ASP A 236 -0.79 -8.48 -10.19
N ILE A 237 -0.48 -8.07 -8.96
CA ILE A 237 0.84 -7.55 -8.60
C ILE A 237 1.71 -8.72 -8.19
N THR A 238 2.78 -8.95 -8.94
CA THR A 238 3.72 -10.05 -8.70
C THR A 238 5.07 -9.56 -8.17
N LYS A 239 5.80 -10.44 -7.47
CA LYS A 239 7.16 -10.18 -6.97
C LYS A 239 8.13 -11.17 -7.60
N LEU A 240 9.29 -10.67 -8.01
CA LEU A 240 10.37 -11.53 -8.44
C LEU A 240 10.95 -12.26 -7.23
N VAL A 241 10.86 -13.59 -7.26
CA VAL A 241 11.33 -14.48 -6.21
C VAL A 241 12.48 -15.32 -6.74
N THR A 242 13.52 -15.48 -5.94
CA THR A 242 14.65 -16.37 -6.23
C THR A 242 14.53 -17.63 -5.38
N ILE A 243 14.28 -18.76 -6.03
CA ILE A 243 14.30 -20.07 -5.39
C ILE A 243 15.71 -20.65 -5.52
N ASN A 244 16.32 -20.95 -4.38
CA ASN A 244 17.65 -21.54 -4.31
C ASN A 244 17.59 -22.95 -3.72
N LEU A 245 18.24 -23.90 -4.38
CA LEU A 245 18.50 -25.22 -3.85
C LEU A 245 20.00 -25.35 -3.59
N LYS A 246 20.40 -25.44 -2.32
CA LYS A 246 21.80 -25.63 -1.93
C LYS A 246 22.20 -27.11 -2.05
N GLY A 247 23.43 -27.36 -2.52
CA GLY A 247 23.95 -28.71 -2.73
C GLY A 247 23.53 -29.32 -4.07
N PHE A 248 23.51 -30.64 -4.16
CA PHE A 248 23.22 -31.37 -5.42
C PHE A 248 24.10 -30.90 -6.59
N THR A 249 25.37 -30.56 -6.33
CA THR A 249 26.32 -30.05 -7.33
C THR A 249 26.67 -31.09 -8.38
N GLU A 250 26.49 -32.38 -8.10
CA GLU A 250 26.69 -33.46 -9.06
C GLU A 250 25.43 -33.80 -9.88
N ALA A 251 24.26 -33.23 -9.53
CA ALA A 251 23.04 -33.47 -10.29
C ALA A 251 23.18 -32.97 -11.73
N ARG A 252 22.54 -33.68 -12.66
CA ARG A 252 22.54 -33.32 -14.09
C ARG A 252 21.40 -32.37 -14.43
N LYS A 253 20.26 -32.54 -13.76
CA LYS A 253 19.05 -31.75 -14.02
C LYS A 253 18.30 -31.50 -12.72
N VAL A 254 17.95 -30.23 -12.48
CA VAL A 254 17.01 -29.83 -11.44
C VAL A 254 15.88 -29.02 -12.06
N ILE A 255 14.64 -29.37 -11.72
CA ILE A 255 13.43 -28.65 -12.11
C ILE A 255 12.73 -28.15 -10.85
N LEU A 256 12.28 -26.90 -10.90
CA LEU A 256 11.37 -26.34 -9.91
C LEU A 256 9.93 -26.64 -10.33
N SER A 257 9.16 -27.29 -9.45
CA SER A 257 7.79 -27.69 -9.72
C SER A 257 6.88 -27.31 -8.55
N GLY A 258 5.72 -26.73 -8.81
CA GLY A 258 4.84 -26.22 -7.76
C GLY A 258 3.48 -25.74 -8.25
N SER A 259 2.71 -25.13 -7.35
CA SER A 259 1.36 -24.61 -7.64
C SER A 259 1.34 -23.58 -8.78
N PHE A 260 2.39 -22.78 -8.91
CA PHE A 260 2.52 -21.72 -9.93
C PHE A 260 2.81 -22.23 -11.36
N ASN A 261 3.05 -23.53 -11.54
CA ASN A 261 3.26 -24.13 -12.86
C ASN A 261 2.56 -25.48 -12.99
N ASP A 262 1.46 -25.66 -12.25
CA ASP A 262 0.64 -26.86 -12.24
C ASP A 262 1.43 -28.16 -12.02
N TRP A 263 2.43 -28.11 -11.13
CA TRP A 263 3.32 -29.24 -10.83
C TRP A 263 4.02 -29.83 -12.06
N SER A 264 4.34 -29.00 -13.05
CA SER A 264 5.03 -29.41 -14.27
C SER A 264 6.37 -30.09 -13.97
N GLU A 265 6.65 -31.21 -14.65
CA GLU A 265 7.89 -31.98 -14.51
C GLU A 265 8.96 -31.63 -15.58
N ASN A 266 8.69 -30.62 -16.40
CA ASN A 266 9.48 -30.30 -17.57
C ASN A 266 9.71 -28.81 -17.78
N SER A 267 8.87 -27.96 -17.17
CA SER A 267 9.06 -26.51 -17.09
C SER A 267 10.10 -26.13 -16.02
N TYR A 268 10.49 -24.86 -15.99
CA TYR A 268 11.29 -24.23 -14.93
C TYR A 268 12.56 -25.01 -14.53
N LYS A 269 13.35 -25.40 -15.53
CA LYS A 269 14.69 -25.98 -15.33
C LYS A 269 15.58 -24.96 -14.62
N MET A 270 16.13 -25.36 -13.48
CA MET A 270 16.96 -24.49 -12.65
C MET A 270 18.35 -24.31 -13.26
N LYS A 271 18.94 -23.14 -13.01
CA LYS A 271 20.32 -22.83 -13.40
C LYS A 271 21.28 -23.33 -12.34
N LYS A 272 22.27 -24.13 -12.75
CA LYS A 272 23.35 -24.60 -11.87
C LYS A 272 24.25 -23.44 -11.43
N THR A 273 24.70 -23.46 -10.19
CA THR A 273 25.64 -22.52 -9.56
C THR A 273 26.77 -23.29 -8.88
N ASP A 274 27.79 -22.60 -8.39
CA ASP A 274 28.95 -23.24 -7.72
C ASP A 274 28.56 -23.98 -6.43
N SER A 275 27.42 -23.63 -5.81
CA SER A 275 26.96 -24.19 -4.55
C SER A 275 25.59 -24.87 -4.62
N GLY A 276 25.00 -24.98 -5.82
CA GLY A 276 23.74 -25.67 -6.05
C GLY A 276 22.99 -25.17 -7.28
N TRP A 277 21.74 -24.74 -7.11
CA TRP A 277 20.83 -24.40 -8.20
C TRP A 277 19.96 -23.18 -7.85
N THR A 278 19.60 -22.40 -8.85
CA THR A 278 18.77 -21.20 -8.69
C THR A 278 17.74 -21.05 -9.81
N TYR A 279 16.60 -20.46 -9.49
CA TYR A 279 15.57 -20.07 -10.47
C TYR A 279 14.87 -18.79 -10.01
N ASN A 280 14.75 -17.83 -10.92
CA ASN A 280 14.03 -16.58 -10.69
C ASN A 280 12.66 -16.66 -11.37
N LEU A 281 11.59 -16.39 -10.64
CA LEU A 281 10.23 -16.38 -11.17
C LEU A 281 9.38 -15.30 -10.50
N TRP A 282 8.43 -14.75 -11.25
CA TRP A 282 7.43 -13.84 -10.73
C TRP A 282 6.29 -14.64 -10.11
N LEU A 283 5.93 -14.32 -8.87
CA LEU A 283 4.83 -14.95 -8.15
C LEU A 283 3.85 -13.88 -7.66
N SER A 284 2.56 -14.17 -7.78
CA SER A 284 1.49 -13.42 -7.14
C SER A 284 1.59 -13.53 -5.62
N GLY A 285 1.00 -12.57 -4.90
CA GLY A 285 0.90 -12.65 -3.44
C GLY A 285 0.19 -13.92 -2.97
N GLY A 286 0.58 -14.43 -1.80
CA GLY A 286 -0.05 -15.58 -1.16
C GLY A 286 0.87 -16.79 -0.96
N LYS A 287 0.24 -17.93 -0.70
CA LYS A 287 0.92 -19.20 -0.39
C LYS A 287 1.16 -20.00 -1.67
N HIS A 288 2.40 -20.42 -1.87
CA HIS A 288 2.78 -21.29 -2.99
C HIS A 288 3.47 -22.55 -2.49
N HIS A 289 3.04 -23.70 -2.96
CA HIS A 289 3.67 -25.00 -2.67
C HIS A 289 4.66 -25.35 -3.77
N TYR A 290 5.81 -25.90 -3.42
CA TYR A 290 6.82 -26.33 -4.38
C TYR A 290 7.64 -27.54 -3.91
N LYS A 291 8.31 -28.15 -4.88
CA LYS A 291 9.31 -29.21 -4.77
C LYS A 291 10.37 -29.04 -5.86
N PHE A 292 11.43 -29.81 -5.74
CA PHE A 292 12.44 -30.00 -6.77
C PHE A 292 12.32 -31.39 -7.38
N ILE A 293 12.53 -31.49 -8.68
CA ILE A 293 12.79 -32.77 -9.35
C ILE A 293 14.27 -32.81 -9.71
N ILE A 294 15.03 -33.65 -9.03
CA ILE A 294 16.47 -33.79 -9.16
C ILE A 294 16.74 -35.14 -9.81
N ASP A 295 17.27 -35.13 -11.03
CA ASP A 295 17.55 -36.34 -11.82
C ASP A 295 16.39 -37.38 -11.85
N ASN A 296 15.16 -36.86 -11.97
CA ASN A 296 13.86 -37.56 -12.02
C ASN A 296 13.29 -38.05 -10.67
N GLU A 297 13.87 -37.64 -9.55
CA GLU A 297 13.35 -37.92 -8.21
C GLU A 297 12.82 -36.64 -7.55
N TRP A 298 11.72 -36.74 -6.82
CA TRP A 298 11.08 -35.61 -6.15
C TRP A 298 11.68 -35.35 -4.77
N PHE A 299 12.07 -34.10 -4.52
CA PHE A 299 12.63 -33.64 -3.26
C PHE A 299 11.85 -32.44 -2.73
N VAL A 300 11.53 -32.49 -1.43
CA VAL A 300 11.17 -31.31 -0.66
C VAL A 300 12.44 -30.49 -0.44
N ASP A 301 12.33 -29.16 -0.42
CA ASP A 301 13.45 -28.29 -0.07
C ASP A 301 13.98 -28.66 1.34
N PRO A 302 15.22 -29.16 1.45
CA PRO A 302 15.78 -29.58 2.72
C PRO A 302 16.09 -28.40 3.65
N TYR A 303 16.22 -27.18 3.11
CA TYR A 303 16.57 -25.98 3.86
C TYR A 303 15.39 -25.05 4.13
N ASN A 304 14.22 -25.31 3.53
CA ASN A 304 13.00 -24.59 3.88
C ASN A 304 12.34 -25.23 5.11
N PRO A 305 12.25 -24.52 6.26
CA PRO A 305 11.61 -25.05 7.46
C PRO A 305 10.08 -25.13 7.34
N ILE A 306 9.47 -24.38 6.42
CA ILE A 306 8.01 -24.31 6.25
C ILE A 306 7.58 -25.40 5.25
N LYS A 307 6.86 -26.39 5.78
CA LYS A 307 6.38 -27.54 5.03
C LYS A 307 4.92 -27.79 5.35
N GLU A 308 4.15 -28.26 4.37
CA GLU A 308 2.73 -28.52 4.51
C GLU A 308 2.33 -29.83 3.84
N TYR A 309 1.37 -30.53 4.44
CA TYR A 309 0.80 -31.76 3.88
C TYR A 309 -0.32 -31.41 2.90
N ASP A 310 -0.36 -32.08 1.76
CA ASP A 310 -1.37 -31.84 0.70
C ASP A 310 -2.68 -32.62 0.90
N GLY A 311 -2.85 -33.28 2.05
CA GLY A 311 -4.01 -34.13 2.34
C GLY A 311 -4.05 -35.46 1.57
N ARG A 312 -3.08 -35.71 0.68
CA ARG A 312 -2.92 -36.96 -0.10
C ARG A 312 -1.69 -37.77 0.32
N GLY A 313 -1.10 -37.40 1.45
CA GLY A 313 0.08 -38.06 2.02
C GLY A 313 1.42 -37.50 1.54
N ASN A 314 1.42 -36.44 0.70
CA ASN A 314 2.67 -35.78 0.32
C ASN A 314 2.95 -34.56 1.20
N ILE A 315 4.23 -34.29 1.39
CA ILE A 315 4.73 -33.06 2.02
C ILE A 315 5.30 -32.16 0.93
N ASN A 316 4.98 -30.87 0.96
CA ASN A 316 5.51 -29.86 0.04
C ASN A 316 6.24 -28.76 0.82
N SER A 317 7.24 -28.14 0.20
CA SER A 317 7.81 -26.90 0.71
C SER A 317 6.86 -25.75 0.42
N VAL A 318 6.82 -24.76 1.32
CA VAL A 318 5.93 -23.61 1.18
C VAL A 318 6.76 -22.34 1.09
N ILE A 319 6.45 -21.50 0.12
CA ILE A 319 6.91 -20.12 0.07
C ILE A 319 5.70 -19.18 0.17
N MET A 320 5.80 -18.21 1.07
CA MET A 320 4.84 -17.13 1.19
C MET A 320 5.39 -15.92 0.44
N VAL A 321 4.63 -15.43 -0.53
CA VAL A 321 4.90 -14.19 -1.25
C VAL A 321 4.02 -13.11 -0.66
N LYS A 322 4.64 -12.01 -0.27
CA LYS A 322 4.00 -10.89 0.43
C LYS A 322 4.48 -9.59 -0.16
#